data_AF-A0A3Q2XYI7-F1
#
_entry.id   AF-A0A3Q2XYI7-F1
#
_cell.length_a   1.000
_cell.length_b   1.000
_cell.length_c   1.000
_cell.angle_alpha   90.00
_cell.angle_beta   90.00
_cell.angle_gamma   90.00
#
_symmetry.space_group_name_H-M   'P 1'
#
loop_
_entity.id
_entity.type
_entity.pdbx_description
1 polymer ?
#
loop_
_entity_poly.entity_id
_entity_poly.type
_entity_poly.pdbx_seq_one_letter_code
_entity_poly.pdbx_strand_id
1 'polypeptide(L)'
;SYLKSPRFLLDELTEPSSEMVQNVILVFFRRRLSQRPAVEELESRNILKQRNDLTEQEERREIKQRLNRKLNQRPTVDELRDRKILIRFSDYVEVAKAQDYDRRADKPWTRLSAADKAAIRKELNEFKSTEMEVHSSSKHLTRFVRRCARDIVNPMCFLSPYAHLCATFRFVFFFFALPLPRNEEVTSSVHILLVQDKISRA
;
A
#
# COMPACT_ATOMS: atom_id res chain seq x y z
N SER A 1 -14.14 34.86 13.28
CA SER A 1 -13.92 36.29 13.56
C SER A 1 -14.91 37.11 12.74
N TYR A 2 -15.95 37.61 13.39
CA TYR A 2 -17.04 38.35 12.75
C TYR A 2 -16.50 39.62 12.08
N LEU A 3 -16.65 39.73 10.75
CA LEU A 3 -16.37 40.94 10.00
C LEU A 3 -17.48 41.95 10.30
N LYS A 4 -17.28 42.81 11.30
CA LYS A 4 -18.20 43.91 11.63
C LYS A 4 -18.49 44.75 10.37
N SER A 5 -19.76 45.09 10.16
CA SER A 5 -20.18 46.05 9.13
C SER A 5 -19.46 47.39 9.37
N PRO A 6 -19.07 48.14 8.31
CA PRO A 6 -18.45 49.46 8.45
C PRO A 6 -19.23 50.42 9.36
N ARG A 7 -20.56 50.22 9.42
CA ARG A 7 -21.46 50.98 10.29
C ARG A 7 -21.12 50.85 11.78
N PHE A 8 -20.63 49.69 12.24
CA PHE A 8 -20.27 49.46 13.65
C PHE A 8 -18.89 49.99 14.04
N LEU A 9 -18.12 50.56 13.10
CA LEU A 9 -16.82 51.18 13.35
C LEU A 9 -16.92 52.71 13.54
N LEU A 10 -18.11 53.27 13.36
CA LEU A 10 -18.39 54.72 13.33
C LEU A 10 -19.21 55.21 14.55
N ASP A 11 -19.56 54.32 15.48
CA ASP A 11 -20.61 54.57 16.49
C ASP A 11 -20.13 55.22 17.81
N GLU A 12 -18.90 55.74 17.93
CA GLU A 12 -18.43 56.21 19.25
C GLU A 12 -17.87 57.63 19.40
N LEU A 13 -17.79 58.50 18.37
CA LEU A 13 -17.47 59.93 18.60
C LEU A 13 -18.10 60.86 17.55
N THR A 14 -18.53 62.02 18.04
CA THR A 14 -18.90 63.30 17.40
C THR A 14 -18.76 63.36 15.87
N GLU A 15 -19.89 63.57 15.17
CA GLU A 15 -20.04 63.85 13.72
C GLU A 15 -18.76 63.60 12.88
N PRO A 16 -18.57 62.37 12.37
CA PRO A 16 -17.35 62.01 11.68
C PRO A 16 -17.17 62.87 10.43
N SER A 17 -15.99 63.47 10.25
CA SER A 17 -15.69 64.22 9.01
C SER A 17 -15.88 63.31 7.80
N SER A 18 -16.38 63.87 6.69
CA SER A 18 -16.60 63.14 5.43
C SER A 18 -15.35 62.34 5.00
N GLU A 19 -14.16 62.89 5.26
CA GLU A 19 -12.87 62.25 5.01
C GLU A 19 -12.64 61.00 5.87
N MET A 20 -13.01 61.01 7.15
CA MET A 20 -12.87 59.85 8.03
C MET A 20 -13.78 58.70 7.59
N VAL A 21 -15.02 59.01 7.20
CA VAL A 21 -15.96 58.02 6.67
C VAL A 21 -15.43 57.39 5.39
N GLN A 22 -14.88 58.20 4.47
CA GLN A 22 -14.24 57.72 3.25
C GLN A 22 -13.06 56.79 3.56
N ASN A 23 -12.20 57.17 4.51
CA ASN A 23 -11.05 56.36 4.91
C ASN A 23 -11.45 55.01 5.52
N VAL A 24 -12.47 54.97 6.39
CA VAL A 24 -12.98 53.71 6.97
C VAL A 24 -13.54 52.79 5.88
N ILE A 25 -14.31 53.34 4.94
CA ILE A 25 -14.85 52.60 3.80
C ILE A 25 -13.72 52.05 2.93
N LEU A 26 -12.72 52.87 2.61
CA LEU A 26 -11.56 52.47 1.81
C LEU A 26 -10.76 51.34 2.47
N VAL A 27 -10.50 51.43 3.78
CA VAL A 27 -9.79 50.38 4.55
C VAL A 27 -10.60 49.06 4.55
N PHE A 28 -11.92 49.14 4.72
CA PHE A 28 -12.80 47.97 4.66
C PHE A 28 -12.75 47.29 3.29
N PHE A 29 -12.91 48.05 2.19
CA PHE A 29 -12.84 47.51 0.84
C PHE A 29 -11.46 46.92 0.53
N ARG A 30 -10.38 47.59 0.94
CA ARG A 30 -9.01 47.08 0.76
C ARG A 30 -8.81 45.71 1.41
N ARG A 31 -9.35 45.51 2.62
CA ARG A 31 -9.33 44.22 3.33
C ARG A 31 -10.21 43.15 2.68
N ARG A 32 -11.38 43.52 2.14
CA ARG A 32 -12.27 42.59 1.43
C ARG A 32 -11.69 42.13 0.10
N LEU A 33 -11.07 43.05 -0.64
CA LEU A 33 -10.44 42.74 -1.91
C LEU A 33 -9.19 41.86 -1.74
N SER A 34 -8.41 42.04 -0.67
CA SER A 34 -7.25 41.18 -0.39
C SER A 34 -7.62 39.75 0.03
N GLN A 35 -8.83 39.55 0.56
CA GLN A 35 -9.36 38.23 0.95
C GLN A 35 -10.34 37.65 -0.07
N ARG A 36 -10.40 38.21 -1.28
CA ARG A 36 -11.36 37.78 -2.31
C ARG A 36 -11.03 36.35 -2.76
N PRO A 37 -11.94 35.38 -2.56
CA PRO A 37 -11.75 34.01 -3.04
C PRO A 37 -11.64 33.94 -4.57
N ALA A 38 -10.91 32.94 -5.07
CA ALA A 38 -10.86 32.66 -6.49
C ALA A 38 -12.20 32.12 -7.01
N VAL A 39 -12.46 32.29 -8.31
CA VAL A 39 -13.71 31.85 -8.95
C VAL A 39 -13.90 30.33 -8.82
N GLU A 40 -12.84 29.55 -9.05
CA GLU A 40 -12.83 28.08 -8.92
C GLU A 40 -13.17 27.60 -7.49
N GLU A 41 -12.76 28.37 -6.48
CA GLU A 41 -13.05 28.06 -5.08
C GLU A 41 -14.54 28.26 -4.76
N LEU A 42 -15.14 29.32 -5.32
CA LEU A 42 -16.57 29.58 -5.19
C LEU A 42 -17.42 28.52 -5.91
N GLU A 43 -16.95 28.01 -7.04
CA GLU A 43 -17.59 26.90 -7.77
C GLU A 43 -17.49 25.58 -7.02
N SER A 44 -16.31 25.28 -6.46
CA SER A 44 -16.10 24.09 -5.62
C SER A 44 -16.98 24.10 -4.37
N ARG A 45 -17.22 25.29 -3.81
CA ARG A 45 -18.13 25.52 -2.69
C ARG A 45 -19.60 25.62 -3.11
N ASN A 46 -19.89 25.46 -4.40
CA ASN A 46 -21.24 25.48 -4.96
C ASN A 46 -21.96 26.84 -4.80
N ILE A 47 -21.19 27.92 -4.62
CA ILE A 47 -21.68 29.30 -4.48
C ILE A 47 -21.87 29.94 -5.87
N LEU A 48 -20.92 29.69 -6.78
CA LEU A 48 -21.04 30.07 -8.18
C LEU A 48 -21.35 28.83 -9.02
N LYS A 49 -22.38 28.91 -9.86
CA LYS A 49 -22.79 27.83 -10.77
C LYS A 49 -22.35 28.18 -12.18
N GLN A 50 -21.55 27.31 -12.81
CA GLN A 50 -21.14 27.49 -14.21
C GLN A 50 -22.22 27.05 -15.22
N ARG A 51 -23.22 26.26 -14.79
CA ARG A 51 -24.19 25.60 -15.68
C ARG A 51 -25.46 26.41 -15.88
N ASN A 52 -26.03 26.32 -17.09
CA ASN A 52 -27.36 26.82 -17.40
C ASN A 52 -28.42 26.07 -16.57
N ASP A 53 -29.43 26.79 -16.05
CA ASP A 53 -30.50 26.21 -15.22
C ASP A 53 -31.21 25.04 -15.89
N LEU A 54 -31.37 25.07 -17.21
CA LEU A 54 -31.97 23.99 -18.01
C LEU A 54 -31.13 22.70 -17.96
N THR A 55 -29.80 22.80 -18.03
CA THR A 55 -28.90 21.65 -17.97
C THR A 55 -28.90 21.04 -16.57
N GLU A 56 -28.92 21.85 -15.51
CA GLU A 56 -29.01 21.34 -14.13
C GLU A 56 -30.36 20.64 -13.89
N GLN A 57 -31.46 21.14 -14.46
CA GLN A 57 -32.76 20.47 -14.39
C GLN A 57 -32.80 19.15 -15.14
N GLU A 58 -32.17 19.04 -16.31
CA GLU A 58 -32.04 17.77 -17.04
C GLU A 58 -31.17 16.78 -16.25
N GLU A 59 -30.00 17.20 -15.75
CA GLU A 59 -29.13 16.37 -14.90
C GLU A 59 -29.88 15.86 -13.65
N ARG A 60 -30.66 16.72 -12.99
CA ARG A 60 -31.49 16.33 -11.83
C ARG A 60 -32.57 15.32 -12.23
N ARG A 61 -33.20 15.48 -13.40
CA ARG A 61 -34.19 14.52 -13.92
C ARG A 61 -33.55 13.18 -14.23
N GLU A 62 -32.41 13.16 -14.90
CA GLU A 62 -31.66 11.95 -15.22
C GLU A 62 -31.20 11.21 -13.96
N ILE A 63 -30.65 11.92 -12.98
CA ILE A 63 -30.25 11.35 -11.68
C ILE A 63 -31.47 10.72 -10.99
N LYS A 64 -32.60 11.42 -10.96
CA LYS A 64 -33.84 10.93 -10.36
C LYS A 64 -34.36 9.68 -11.07
N GLN A 65 -34.37 9.67 -12.40
CA GLN A 65 -34.78 8.51 -13.19
C GLN A 65 -33.84 7.31 -12.96
N ARG A 66 -32.53 7.53 -12.99
CA ARG A 66 -31.51 6.50 -12.73
C ARG A 66 -31.65 5.92 -11.33
N LEU A 67 -31.90 6.76 -10.33
CA LEU A 67 -32.12 6.35 -8.95
C LEU A 67 -33.38 5.48 -8.84
N ASN A 68 -34.51 5.92 -9.40
CA ASN A 68 -35.75 5.16 -9.40
C ASN A 68 -35.58 3.76 -10.02
N ARG A 69 -34.87 3.67 -11.15
CA ARG A 69 -34.56 2.36 -11.75
C ARG A 69 -33.77 1.45 -10.81
N LYS A 70 -32.75 1.99 -10.13
CA LYS A 70 -31.93 1.24 -9.15
C LYS A 70 -32.74 0.79 -7.94
N LEU A 71 -33.64 1.64 -7.45
CA LEU A 71 -34.49 1.31 -6.30
C LEU A 71 -35.52 0.22 -6.64
N ASN A 72 -36.08 0.26 -7.86
CA ASN A 72 -37.02 -0.76 -8.31
C ASN A 72 -36.38 -2.13 -8.54
N GLN A 73 -35.09 -2.16 -8.90
CA GLN A 73 -34.31 -3.40 -9.10
C GLN A 73 -33.54 -3.81 -7.84
N ARG A 74 -33.97 -3.36 -6.67
CA ARG A 74 -33.31 -3.67 -5.41
C ARG A 74 -33.54 -5.16 -5.07
N PRO A 75 -32.47 -5.97 -4.96
CA PRO A 75 -32.60 -7.38 -4.61
C PRO A 75 -33.12 -7.53 -3.17
N THR A 76 -33.84 -8.62 -2.93
CA THR A 76 -34.32 -8.97 -1.58
C THR A 76 -33.17 -9.44 -0.69
N VAL A 77 -33.38 -9.43 0.63
CA VAL A 77 -32.38 -9.89 1.61
C VAL A 77 -32.07 -11.37 1.41
N ASP A 78 -33.08 -12.17 1.07
CA ASP A 78 -32.92 -13.61 0.85
C ASP A 78 -32.12 -13.92 -0.41
N GLU A 79 -32.34 -13.19 -1.51
CA GLU A 79 -31.49 -13.29 -2.72
C GLU A 79 -30.00 -12.98 -2.45
N LEU A 80 -29.71 -12.03 -1.56
CA LEU A 80 -28.33 -11.70 -1.18
C LEU A 80 -27.70 -12.78 -0.28
N ARG A 81 -28.50 -13.52 0.49
CA ARG A 81 -28.05 -14.70 1.26
C ARG A 81 -27.78 -15.87 0.32
N ASP A 82 -28.66 -16.12 -0.65
CA ASP A 82 -28.48 -17.17 -1.67
C ASP A 82 -27.22 -16.95 -2.53
N ARG A 83 -26.95 -15.69 -2.88
CA ARG A 83 -25.71 -15.29 -3.57
C ARG A 83 -24.48 -15.29 -2.67
N LYS A 84 -24.61 -15.65 -1.39
CA LYS A 84 -23.55 -15.65 -0.39
C LYS A 84 -22.83 -14.30 -0.27
N ILE A 85 -23.56 -13.21 -0.49
CA ILE A 85 -23.06 -11.84 -0.27
C ILE A 85 -23.25 -11.47 1.20
N LEU A 86 -24.39 -11.88 1.77
CA LEU A 86 -24.67 -11.76 3.21
C LEU A 86 -24.32 -13.07 3.93
N ILE A 87 -23.08 -13.54 3.82
CA ILE A 87 -22.61 -14.66 4.66
C ILE A 87 -22.56 -14.14 6.10
N ARG A 88 -23.37 -14.73 6.98
CA ARG A 88 -23.25 -14.52 8.41
C ARG A 88 -22.20 -15.49 8.94
N PHE A 89 -21.13 -14.95 9.49
CA PHE A 89 -20.25 -15.73 10.36
C PHE A 89 -20.94 -15.87 11.72
N SER A 90 -20.79 -17.01 12.37
CA SER A 90 -21.21 -17.14 13.76
C SER A 90 -20.30 -16.28 14.63
N ASP A 91 -20.90 -15.42 15.46
CA ASP A 91 -20.14 -14.60 16.42
C ASP A 91 -19.55 -15.45 17.54
N TYR A 92 -20.07 -16.66 17.72
CA TYR A 92 -19.60 -17.63 18.69
C TYR A 92 -18.49 -18.49 18.10
N VAL A 93 -17.37 -18.56 18.83
CA VAL A 93 -16.22 -19.42 18.54
C VAL A 93 -15.97 -20.30 19.75
N GLU A 94 -16.07 -21.62 19.57
CA GLU A 94 -15.75 -22.58 20.62
C GLU A 94 -14.22 -22.66 20.80
N VAL A 95 -13.76 -22.40 22.02
CA VAL A 95 -12.35 -22.49 22.38
C VAL A 95 -12.14 -23.74 23.24
N ALA A 96 -11.47 -24.74 22.68
CA ALA A 96 -11.01 -25.91 23.41
C ALA A 96 -9.54 -25.72 23.85
N LYS A 97 -9.18 -26.29 25.00
CA LYS A 97 -7.79 -26.31 25.45
C LYS A 97 -6.99 -27.26 24.55
N ALA A 98 -5.86 -26.79 24.03
CA ALA A 98 -4.91 -27.65 23.35
C ALA A 98 -4.16 -28.51 24.38
N GLN A 99 -3.60 -29.64 23.94
CA GLN A 99 -2.74 -30.46 24.80
C GLN A 99 -1.45 -29.69 25.15
N ASP A 100 -1.10 -29.68 26.44
CA ASP A 100 0.13 -29.06 26.99
C ASP A 100 1.27 -30.08 27.01
N TYR A 101 1.86 -30.33 25.84
CA TYR A 101 3.09 -31.12 25.71
C TYR A 101 4.16 -30.31 24.99
N ASP A 102 5.43 -30.67 25.22
CA ASP A 102 6.55 -30.04 24.55
C ASP A 102 6.54 -30.41 23.06
N ARG A 103 6.33 -29.41 22.21
CA ARG A 103 6.33 -29.53 20.73
C ARG A 103 7.69 -29.15 20.12
N ARG A 104 8.72 -28.95 20.94
CA ARG A 104 10.06 -28.58 20.46
C ARG A 104 10.75 -29.79 19.84
N ALA A 105 11.31 -29.58 18.65
CA ALA A 105 12.15 -30.54 17.94
C ALA A 105 13.41 -29.82 17.43
N ASP A 106 14.54 -30.54 17.36
CA ASP A 106 15.74 -30.00 16.71
C ASP A 106 15.44 -29.73 15.23
N LYS A 107 16.11 -28.71 14.68
CA LYS A 107 15.96 -28.24 13.30
C LYS A 107 17.26 -28.54 12.55
N PRO A 108 17.56 -29.81 12.22
CA PRO A 108 18.86 -30.21 11.66
C PRO A 108 19.19 -29.48 10.36
N TRP A 109 18.18 -29.06 9.58
CA TRP A 109 18.35 -28.27 8.36
C TRP A 109 19.04 -26.91 8.56
N THR A 110 19.07 -26.38 9.79
CA THR A 110 19.74 -25.11 10.11
C THR A 110 21.26 -25.22 10.12
N ARG A 111 21.81 -26.42 10.35
CA ARG A 111 23.25 -26.70 10.46
C ARG A 111 23.87 -27.28 9.18
N LEU A 112 23.14 -27.28 8.06
CA LEU A 112 23.62 -27.83 6.78
C LEU A 112 24.72 -26.97 6.16
N SER A 113 25.89 -27.59 5.90
CA SER A 113 27.00 -26.94 5.21
C SER A 113 26.71 -26.74 3.71
N ALA A 114 27.54 -25.94 3.04
CA ALA A 114 27.45 -25.76 1.58
C ALA A 114 27.68 -27.09 0.82
N ALA A 115 28.58 -27.94 1.34
CA ALA A 115 28.84 -29.27 0.80
C ALA A 115 27.64 -30.20 0.97
N ASP A 116 27.01 -30.23 2.16
CA ASP A 116 25.82 -31.06 2.41
C ASP A 116 24.67 -30.64 1.51
N LYS A 117 24.45 -29.33 1.34
CA LYS A 117 23.44 -28.81 0.41
C LYS A 117 23.75 -29.21 -1.03
N ALA A 118 25.03 -29.25 -1.43
CA ALA A 118 25.41 -29.70 -2.76
C ALA A 118 25.15 -31.19 -2.99
N ALA A 119 25.45 -32.02 -1.99
CA ALA A 119 25.17 -33.46 -2.02
C ALA A 119 23.65 -33.71 -2.12
N ILE A 120 22.86 -33.10 -1.24
CA ILE A 120 21.40 -33.22 -1.21
C ILE A 120 20.78 -32.79 -2.56
N ARG A 121 21.28 -31.74 -3.20
CA ARG A 121 20.78 -31.33 -4.53
C ARG A 121 21.08 -32.35 -5.62
N LYS A 122 22.25 -32.98 -5.59
CA LYS A 122 22.63 -34.02 -6.56
C LYS A 122 21.70 -35.22 -6.39
N GLU A 123 21.58 -35.71 -5.15
CA GLU A 123 20.72 -36.84 -4.79
C GLU A 123 19.26 -36.58 -5.16
N LEU A 124 18.72 -35.41 -4.84
CA LEU A 124 17.33 -35.05 -5.18
C LEU A 124 17.09 -34.97 -6.70
N ASN A 125 18.05 -34.50 -7.49
CA ASN A 125 17.87 -34.43 -8.93
C ASN A 125 17.96 -35.81 -9.59
N GLU A 126 18.80 -36.69 -9.05
CA GLU A 126 18.92 -38.09 -9.46
C GLU A 126 17.63 -38.86 -9.13
N PHE A 127 17.16 -38.78 -7.88
CA PHE A 127 15.89 -39.38 -7.47
C PHE A 127 14.70 -38.91 -8.34
N LYS A 128 14.61 -37.60 -8.62
CA LYS A 128 13.50 -37.03 -9.40
C LYS A 128 13.52 -37.40 -10.89
N SER A 129 14.68 -37.76 -11.44
CA SER A 129 14.80 -38.12 -12.84
C SER A 129 14.69 -39.62 -13.09
N THR A 130 15.13 -40.47 -12.14
CA THR A 130 15.23 -41.91 -12.34
C THR A 130 14.18 -42.72 -11.57
N GLU A 131 13.87 -42.34 -10.33
CA GLU A 131 13.10 -43.18 -9.39
C GLU A 131 11.69 -42.63 -9.13
N MET A 132 11.54 -41.31 -9.09
CA MET A 132 10.26 -40.68 -8.80
C MET A 132 9.29 -40.81 -9.99
N GLU A 133 8.23 -41.60 -9.81
CA GLU A 133 7.19 -41.76 -10.82
C GLU A 133 6.36 -40.47 -10.95
N VAL A 134 6.31 -39.92 -12.18
CA VAL A 134 5.49 -38.75 -12.51
C VAL A 134 4.76 -39.01 -13.82
N HIS A 135 3.46 -38.72 -13.84
CA HIS A 135 2.64 -38.84 -15.05
C HIS A 135 3.22 -38.03 -16.21
N SER A 136 3.16 -38.57 -17.43
CA SER A 136 3.79 -37.99 -18.63
C SER A 136 3.43 -36.52 -18.86
N SER A 137 2.15 -36.14 -18.69
CA SER A 137 1.67 -34.76 -18.85
C SER A 137 2.18 -33.80 -17.76
N SER A 138 2.54 -34.31 -16.58
CA SER A 138 2.93 -33.50 -15.42
C SER A 138 4.45 -33.47 -15.20
N LYS A 139 5.25 -34.16 -16.02
CA LYS A 139 6.72 -34.21 -15.89
C LYS A 139 7.38 -32.82 -15.90
N HIS A 140 6.77 -31.84 -16.57
CA HIS A 140 7.26 -30.46 -16.60
C HIS A 140 7.11 -29.71 -15.26
N LEU A 141 6.30 -30.22 -14.33
CA LEU A 141 6.13 -29.66 -12.98
C LEU A 141 7.21 -30.15 -12.00
N THR A 142 8.01 -31.14 -12.39
CA THR A 142 9.08 -31.67 -11.54
C THR A 142 10.12 -30.58 -11.25
N ARG A 143 10.19 -30.15 -9.98
CA ARG A 143 11.11 -29.11 -9.53
C ARG A 143 12.53 -29.66 -9.38
N PHE A 144 13.37 -29.43 -10.37
CA PHE A 144 14.82 -29.67 -10.29
C PHE A 144 15.54 -28.55 -9.53
N VAL A 145 16.54 -28.92 -8.71
CA VAL A 145 17.28 -27.98 -7.87
C VAL A 145 18.60 -27.61 -8.54
N ARG A 146 18.85 -26.31 -8.77
CA ARG A 146 20.07 -25.82 -9.45
C ARG A 146 21.25 -25.69 -8.48
N ARG A 147 22.47 -25.76 -9.01
CA ARG A 147 23.71 -25.42 -8.25
C ARG A 147 23.71 -23.92 -7.97
N CYS A 148 23.96 -23.53 -6.72
CA CYS A 148 24.22 -22.12 -6.39
C CYS A 148 25.68 -21.80 -6.72
N ALA A 149 25.94 -20.64 -7.34
CA ALA A 149 27.29 -20.18 -7.67
C ALA A 149 28.20 -20.00 -6.45
N ARG A 150 27.61 -19.93 -5.24
CA ARG A 150 28.31 -19.80 -3.95
C ARG A 150 28.95 -21.09 -3.46
N ASP A 151 28.58 -22.24 -4.05
CA ASP A 151 29.15 -23.55 -3.74
C ASP A 151 30.40 -23.87 -4.61
N ILE A 152 30.81 -22.91 -5.45
CA ILE A 152 32.04 -22.95 -6.26
C ILE A 152 33.18 -22.31 -5.45
N VAL A 153 33.47 -22.82 -4.26
CA VAL A 153 34.81 -22.67 -3.68
C VAL A 153 35.42 -24.06 -3.66
N ASN A 154 35.99 -24.39 -4.81
CA ASN A 154 36.78 -25.59 -5.02
C ASN A 154 38.10 -25.42 -4.24
N PRO A 155 38.42 -26.23 -3.22
CA PRO A 155 39.68 -26.10 -2.48
C PRO A 155 40.89 -26.58 -3.28
N MET A 156 40.70 -27.13 -4.49
CA MET A 156 41.75 -27.74 -5.32
C MET A 156 42.56 -26.77 -6.19
N CYS A 157 42.41 -25.46 -6.05
CA CYS A 157 43.24 -24.49 -6.80
C CYS A 157 44.58 -24.16 -6.12
N PHE A 158 44.95 -24.80 -5.01
CA PHE A 158 46.20 -24.50 -4.29
C PHE A 158 47.40 -25.41 -4.62
N LEU A 159 47.28 -26.34 -5.58
CA LEU A 159 48.38 -27.22 -5.98
C LEU A 159 48.69 -27.15 -7.49
N SER A 160 48.96 -25.94 -7.99
CA SER A 160 49.64 -25.77 -9.29
C SER A 160 50.89 -24.90 -9.12
N PRO A 161 52.10 -25.37 -9.50
CA PRO A 161 53.35 -24.62 -9.35
C PRO A 161 53.54 -23.47 -10.35
N TYR A 162 52.51 -23.11 -11.13
CA TYR A 162 52.58 -22.05 -12.16
C TYR A 162 51.78 -20.78 -11.79
N ALA A 163 51.68 -20.45 -10.51
CA ALA A 163 50.95 -19.27 -10.04
C ALA A 163 51.63 -17.90 -10.32
N HIS A 164 52.81 -17.86 -10.94
CA HIS A 164 53.57 -16.62 -11.16
C HIS A 164 53.36 -15.97 -12.54
N LEU A 165 52.59 -16.56 -13.46
CA LEU A 165 52.42 -16.00 -14.82
C LEU A 165 51.03 -15.45 -15.15
N CYS A 166 50.06 -15.50 -14.22
CA CYS A 166 48.70 -14.97 -14.47
C CYS A 166 48.41 -13.59 -13.86
N ALA A 167 49.40 -12.95 -13.23
CA ALA A 167 49.22 -11.69 -12.50
C ALA A 167 49.33 -10.41 -13.35
N THR A 168 49.13 -10.48 -14.67
CA THR A 168 49.14 -9.29 -15.55
C THR A 168 47.87 -9.09 -16.39
N PHE A 169 46.87 -9.95 -16.31
CA PHE A 169 45.61 -9.80 -17.06
C PHE A 169 44.36 -9.74 -16.19
N ARG A 170 44.37 -8.89 -15.16
CA ARG A 170 43.11 -8.48 -14.51
C ARG A 170 43.18 -7.10 -13.85
N PHE A 171 43.74 -6.12 -14.56
CA PHE A 171 43.74 -4.71 -14.12
C PHE A 171 42.76 -3.81 -14.88
N VAL A 172 41.81 -4.38 -15.62
CA VAL A 172 40.73 -3.60 -16.25
C VAL A 172 39.42 -4.37 -16.14
N PHE A 173 38.82 -4.43 -14.95
CA PHE A 173 37.36 -4.59 -14.75
C PHE A 173 37.01 -4.51 -13.25
N PHE A 174 37.64 -3.59 -12.52
CA PHE A 174 37.27 -3.26 -11.14
C PHE A 174 37.10 -1.75 -10.98
N PHE A 175 36.33 -1.16 -11.90
CA PHE A 175 35.87 0.22 -11.83
C PHE A 175 34.40 0.26 -12.24
N PHE A 176 33.53 -0.32 -11.41
CA PHE A 176 32.15 0.14 -11.12
C PHE A 176 31.43 -0.91 -10.25
N ALA A 177 31.55 -0.76 -8.93
CA ALA A 177 30.52 -1.20 -7.98
C ALA A 177 30.85 -0.59 -6.62
N LEU A 178 30.32 0.60 -6.36
CA LEU A 178 30.32 1.20 -5.03
C LEU A 178 29.67 0.23 -4.02
N PRO A 179 30.19 0.14 -2.80
CA PRO A 179 29.55 -0.57 -1.70
C PRO A 179 28.45 0.32 -1.10
N LEU A 180 27.19 -0.10 -1.18
CA LEU A 180 26.14 0.48 -0.33
C LEU A 180 26.03 -0.32 0.97
N PRO A 181 25.83 0.37 2.11
CA PRO A 181 25.91 -0.21 3.45
C PRO A 181 24.74 -1.16 3.72
N ARG A 182 25.06 -2.25 4.42
CA ARG A 182 24.08 -3.11 5.08
C ARG A 182 23.47 -2.31 6.23
N ASN A 183 22.25 -1.82 6.04
CA ASN A 183 21.41 -1.44 7.16
C ASN A 183 20.92 -2.72 7.85
N GLU A 184 21.35 -2.86 9.09
CA GLU A 184 20.64 -3.60 10.12
C GLU A 184 19.23 -3.04 10.30
N GLU A 185 18.36 -3.88 10.88
CA GLU A 185 17.02 -3.54 11.37
C GLU A 185 16.01 -3.09 10.32
N VAL A 186 15.19 -4.03 9.81
CA VAL A 186 13.71 -3.98 9.87
C VAL A 186 13.21 -5.35 9.40
N THR A 187 12.83 -6.23 10.32
CA THR A 187 11.72 -7.21 10.14
C THR A 187 11.38 -7.86 11.48
N SER A 188 11.16 -7.02 12.49
CA SER A 188 10.27 -7.36 13.59
C SER A 188 9.23 -6.26 13.63
N SER A 189 7.95 -6.64 13.60
CA SER A 189 6.79 -5.73 13.67
C SER A 189 6.19 -5.23 12.34
N VAL A 190 5.93 -6.12 11.38
CA VAL A 190 4.75 -5.97 10.48
C VAL A 190 4.17 -7.36 10.21
N HIS A 191 3.47 -7.94 11.19
CA HIS A 191 2.40 -8.91 10.90
C HIS A 191 1.50 -9.25 12.11
N ILE A 192 1.28 -8.33 13.04
CA ILE A 192 0.11 -8.38 13.94
C ILE A 192 -0.30 -6.93 14.13
N LEU A 193 -1.52 -6.59 13.68
CA LEU A 193 -2.29 -5.34 13.83
C LEU A 193 -2.91 -4.89 12.50
N LEU A 194 -3.68 -5.78 11.86
CA LEU A 194 -4.78 -5.40 10.98
C LEU A 194 -6.01 -6.27 11.25
N VAL A 195 -6.32 -6.50 12.53
CA VAL A 195 -7.64 -7.00 12.97
C VAL A 195 -8.05 -6.34 14.29
N GLN A 196 -7.96 -5.01 14.38
CA GLN A 196 -8.46 -4.33 15.58
C GLN A 196 -8.98 -2.91 15.40
N ASP A 197 -9.38 -2.51 14.18
CA ASP A 197 -9.85 -1.12 13.97
C ASP A 197 -11.18 -0.99 13.23
N LYS A 198 -12.18 -1.81 13.61
CA LYS A 198 -13.59 -1.61 13.21
C LYS A 198 -14.65 -1.97 14.27
N ILE A 199 -14.33 -1.85 15.56
CA ILE A 199 -15.36 -1.82 16.62
C ILE A 199 -15.00 -0.75 17.64
N SER A 200 -15.10 0.53 17.24
CA SER A 200 -15.43 1.64 18.15
C SER A 200 -15.66 2.92 17.35
N ARG A 201 -16.83 3.00 16.71
CA ARG A 201 -17.44 4.25 16.23
C ARG A 201 -18.92 3.98 15.91
N ALA A 202 -19.68 3.76 16.98
CA ALA A 202 -21.12 3.99 17.14
C ALA A 202 -21.38 4.06 18.65
#